data_AF-A0A3D9LPC2-F1
#
_entry.id   AF-A0A3D9LPC2-F1
#
_cell.length_a   1.000
_cell.length_b   1.000
_cell.length_c   1.000
_cell.angle_alpha   90.00
_cell.angle_beta   90.00
_cell.angle_gamma   90.00
#
_symmetry.space_group_name_H-M   'P 1'
#
loop_
_entity.id
_entity.type
_entity.pdbx_description
1 polymer ?
#
loop_
_entity_poly.entity_id
_entity_poly.type
_entity_poly.pdbx_seq_one_letter_code
_entity_poly.pdbx_strand_id
1 'polypeptide(L)' 'MSKSLILYIALFINLIIMIYTLLEINKIKEFKKNKKHILIYVTIFIPVLGLVLTKNEKK' A
#
# COMPACT_ATOMS: atom_id res chain seq x y z
N MET A 1 -16.32 14.67 -11.70
CA MET A 1 -15.39 13.54 -11.47
C MET A 1 -16.12 12.50 -10.64
N SER A 2 -16.25 11.25 -11.07
CA SER A 2 -17.00 10.23 -10.31
C SER A 2 -16.23 9.82 -9.05
N LYS A 3 -16.95 9.50 -7.96
CA LYS A 3 -16.34 9.01 -6.70
C LYS A 3 -15.42 7.81 -6.92
N SER A 4 -15.80 6.94 -7.85
CA SER A 4 -15.01 5.79 -8.30
C SER A 4 -13.67 6.19 -8.93
N LEU A 5 -13.62 7.25 -9.74
CA LEU A 5 -12.37 7.72 -10.35
C LEU A 5 -11.37 8.21 -9.30
N ILE A 6 -11.86 8.93 -8.27
CA ILE A 6 -11.05 9.39 -7.13
C ILE A 6 -10.48 8.19 -6.37
N LEU A 7 -11.30 7.15 -6.19
CA LEU A 7 -10.89 5.93 -5.49
C LEU A 7 -9.79 5.16 -6.25
N TYR A 8 -9.89 5.07 -7.58
CA TYR A 8 -8.83 4.47 -8.41
C TYR A 8 -7.52 5.27 -8.38
N ILE A 9 -7.60 6.60 -8.43
CA ILE A 9 -6.41 7.47 -8.33
C ILE A 9 -5.75 7.31 -6.96
N ALA A 10 -6.53 7.29 -5.88
CA ALA A 10 -6.02 7.06 -4.53
C ALA A 10 -5.37 5.67 -4.39
N LEU A 11 -5.96 4.63 -4.99
CA LEU A 11 -5.36 3.30 -5.05
C LEU A 11 -4.03 3.29 -5.80
N PHE A 12 -3.97 3.97 -6.95
CA PHE A 12 -2.77 4.06 -7.76
C PHE A 12 -1.63 4.77 -7.02
N ILE A 13 -1.91 5.88 -6.36
CA ILE A 13 -0.93 6.61 -5.52
C ILE A 13 -0.44 5.72 -4.37
N ASN A 14 -1.34 5.03 -3.67
CA ASN A 14 -0.95 4.10 -2.60
C ASN A 14 -0.03 2.98 -3.09
N LEU A 15 -0.24 2.50 -4.31
CA LEU A 15 0.58 1.45 -4.92
C LEU A 15 2.00 1.94 -5.25
N ILE A 16 2.13 3.19 -5.72
CA ILE A 16 3.43 3.84 -5.96
C ILE A 16 4.18 4.02 -4.64
N ILE A 17 3.51 4.54 -3.61
CA ILE A 17 4.10 4.72 -2.27
C ILE A 17 4.57 3.39 -1.72
N MET A 18 3.76 2.33 -1.86
CA MET A 18 4.12 0.97 -1.42
C MET A 18 5.46 0.50 -2.03
N ILE A 19 5.63 0.65 -3.34
CA ILE A 19 6.86 0.26 -4.05
C ILE A 19 8.06 1.08 -3.55
N TYR A 20 7.88 2.39 -3.38
CA TYR A 20 8.94 3.28 -2.91
C TYR A 20 9.39 2.92 -1.49
N THR A 21 8.43 2.71 -0.59
CA THR A 21 8.69 2.29 0.79
C THR A 21 9.39 0.93 0.85
N LEU A 22 9.00 -0.05 0.02
CA LEU A 22 9.69 -1.35 -0.04
C LEU A 22 11.15 -1.23 -0.53
N LEU A 23 11.41 -0.40 -1.53
CA LEU A 23 12.77 -0.12 -2.01
C LEU A 23 13.62 0.54 -0.93
N GLU A 24 13.05 1.51 -0.21
CA GLU A 24 13.73 2.24 0.85
C GLU A 24 14.03 1.35 2.05
N ILE A 25 13.07 0.51 2.47
CA ILE A 25 13.27 -0.53 3.49
C ILE A 25 14.39 -1.50 3.11
N ASN A 26 14.53 -1.82 1.82
CA ASN A 26 15.58 -2.73 1.38
C ASN A 26 16.98 -2.09 1.41
N LYS A 27 17.06 -0.76 1.20
CA LYS A 27 18.31 0.00 1.30
C LYS A 27 18.81 0.15 2.74
N ILE A 28 17.90 0.16 3.71
CA ILE A 28 18.24 0.36 5.12
C ILE A 28 18.74 -0.97 5.72
N LYS A 29 20.07 -1.11 5.82
CA LYS A 29 20.74 -2.30 6.37
C LYS A 29 20.54 -2.49 7.88
N GLU A 30 20.15 -1.45 8.61
CA GLU A 30 20.16 -1.40 10.09
C GLU A 30 18.78 -1.55 10.77
N PHE A 31 17.76 -2.02 10.06
CA PHE A 31 16.50 -2.35 10.72
C PHE A 31 16.63 -3.67 11.51
N LYS A 32 16.35 -3.62 12.83
CA LYS A 32 16.04 -4.84 13.60
C LYS A 32 15.00 -5.65 12.82
N LYS A 33 15.32 -6.93 12.54
CA LYS A 33 14.56 -7.84 11.66
C LYS A 33 13.03 -7.74 11.85
N ASN A 34 12.58 -7.67 13.11
CA ASN A 34 11.15 -7.55 13.46
C ASN A 34 10.49 -6.26 12.94
N LYS A 35 11.17 -5.11 13.02
CA LYS A 35 10.65 -3.82 12.52
C LYS A 35 10.53 -3.82 10.99
N LYS A 36 11.49 -4.45 10.29
CA LYS A 36 11.44 -4.61 8.83
C LYS A 36 10.21 -5.42 8.39
N HIS A 37 9.92 -6.52 9.07
CA HIS A 37 8.73 -7.32 8.80
C HIS A 37 7.43 -6.57 9.05
N ILE A 38 7.30 -5.90 10.20
CA ILE A 38 6.10 -5.10 10.53
C ILE A 38 5.84 -4.04 9.45
N LEU A 39 6.90 -3.33 9.03
CA LEU A 39 6.77 -2.27 8.04
C LEU A 39 6.34 -2.82 6.68
N ILE A 40 6.94 -3.93 6.23
CA ILE A 40 6.52 -4.64 5.00
C ILE A 40 5.04 -5.06 5.09
N TYR A 41 4.61 -5.64 6.21
CA TYR A 41 3.22 -6.05 6.40
C TYR A 41 2.25 -4.87 6.34
N VAL A 42 2.54 -3.77 7.04
CA VAL A 42 1.69 -2.56 7.01
C VAL A 42 1.63 -1.97 5.60
N THR A 43 2.77 -1.90 4.92
CA THR A 43 2.90 -1.38 3.56
C THR A 43 2.08 -2.19 2.54
N ILE A 44 1.98 -3.51 2.69
CA ILE A 44 1.15 -4.38 1.83
C ILE A 44 -0.33 -4.35 2.24
N PHE A 45 -0.63 -4.28 3.54
CA PHE A 45 -1.98 -4.39 4.06
C PHE A 45 -2.90 -3.24 3.63
N ILE A 46 -2.37 -2.01 3.58
CA ILE A 46 -3.10 -0.79 3.19
C ILE A 46 -3.69 -0.89 1.75
N PRO A 47 -2.90 -1.17 0.71
CA PRO A 47 -3.42 -1.31 -0.65
C PRO A 47 -4.32 -2.52 -0.85
N VAL A 48 -4.09 -3.63 -0.13
CA VAL A 48 -4.99 -4.80 -0.15
C VAL A 48 -6.36 -4.45 0.41
N LEU A 49 -6.44 -3.72 1.53
CA LEU A 49 -7.70 -3.21 2.06
C LEU A 49 -8.41 -2.28 1.07
N GLY A 50 -7.64 -1.38 0.43
CA GLY A 50 -8.17 -0.51 -0.62
C GLY A 50 -8.86 -1.30 -1.74
N LEU A 51 -8.20 -2.34 -2.27
CA LEU A 51 -8.73 -3.22 -3.31
C LEU A 51 -10.00 -3.97 -2.89
N VAL A 52 -10.04 -4.47 -1.64
CA VAL A 52 -11.22 -5.18 -1.10
C VAL A 52 -12.43 -4.24 -1.00
N LEU A 53 -12.21 -3.01 -0.52
CA LEU A 53 -13.28 -2.02 -0.41
C LEU A 53 -13.82 -1.62 -1.79
N THR A 54 -12.95 -1.43 -2.79
CA THR A 54 -13.38 -1.12 -4.17
C THR A 54 -14.15 -2.29 -4.80
N LYS A 55 -13.79 -3.53 -4.48
CA LYS A 55 -14.52 -4.73 -4.97
C LYS A 55 -15.93 -4.81 -4.37
N ASN A 56 -16.12 -4.38 -3.12
CA ASN A 56 -17.42 -4.38 -2.46
C ASN A 56 -18.34 -3.26 -2.96
N GLU A 57 -17.83 -2.09 -3.36
CA GLU A 57 -18.67 -1.03 -3.97
C GLU A 57 -19.22 -1.39 -5.35
N LYS A 58 -18.64 -2.39 -6.03
CA LYS A 58 -19.10 -2.85 -7.36
C LYS A 58 -20.18 -3.93 -7.32
N LYS A 59 -20.55 -4.46 -6.15
CA LYS A 59 -21.64 -5.43 -5.96
C LYS A 59 -22.91 -4.71 -5.52
#